data_AF-A0A924QM34-F1
#
_entry.id   AF-A0A924QM34-F1
#
_cell.length_a   1.000
_cell.length_b   1.000
_cell.length_c   1.000
_cell.angle_alpha   90.00
_cell.angle_beta   90.00
_cell.angle_gamma   90.00
#
_symmetry.space_group_name_H-M   'P 1'
#
loop_
_entity.id
_entity.type
_entity.pdbx_description
1 polymer ?
#
loop_
_entity_poly.entity_id
_entity_poly.type
_entity_poly.pdbx_seq_one_letter_code
_entity_poly.pdbx_strand_id
1 'polypeptide(L)' 'MKKTHLLMLLFAAICYHSAMAKTILVTNNTELKITNKNAVPGDTITLQNGTWKDCDIELFCNGTEKHPIVFKAQNAGMV' A
#
# COMPACT_ATOMS: atom_id res chain seq x y z
N MET A 1 7.11 -19.20 35.34
CA MET A 1 7.26 -17.73 35.31
C MET A 1 8.24 -17.26 34.22
N LYS A 2 9.50 -17.75 34.13
CA LYS A 2 10.45 -17.26 33.10
C LYS A 2 10.02 -17.51 31.63
N LYS A 3 9.45 -18.68 31.32
CA LYS A 3 9.01 -19.03 29.96
C LYS A 3 7.75 -18.29 29.50
N THR A 4 6.81 -18.02 30.42
CA THR A 4 5.58 -17.28 30.14
C THR A 4 5.85 -15.80 29.91
N HIS A 5 6.81 -15.21 30.63
CA HIS A 5 7.27 -13.84 30.36
C HIS A 5 8.05 -13.74 29.05
N LEU A 6 8.84 -14.76 28.68
CA LEU A 6 9.52 -14.82 27.39
C LEU A 6 8.52 -14.89 26.22
N LEU A 7 7.45 -15.68 26.35
CA LEU A 7 6.38 -15.78 25.33
C LEU A 7 5.61 -14.45 25.19
N MET A 8 5.39 -13.74 26.30
CA MET A 8 4.71 -12.44 26.32
C MET A 8 5.57 -11.33 25.68
N LEU A 9 6.89 -11.35 25.91
CA LEU A 9 7.87 -10.47 25.24
C LEU A 9 7.95 -10.73 23.74
N LEU A 10 7.89 -11.99 23.31
CA LEU A 10 7.91 -12.36 21.88
C LEU A 10 6.64 -11.89 21.16
N PHE A 11 5.48 -11.98 21.81
CA PHE A 11 4.21 -11.48 21.27
C PHE A 11 4.19 -9.95 21.13
N ALA A 12 4.70 -9.23 22.13
CA ALA A 12 4.82 -7.77 22.07
C ALA A 12 5.71 -7.29 20.91
N ALA A 13 6.81 -7.99 20.62
CA ALA A 13 7.70 -7.65 19.50
C ALA A 13 7.03 -7.80 18.11
N ILE A 14 6.09 -8.74 17.96
CA ILE A 14 5.35 -8.95 16.71
C ILE A 14 4.31 -7.84 16.48
N CYS A 15 3.71 -7.31 17.56
CA CYS A 15 2.77 -6.19 17.48
C CYS A 15 3.41 -4.86 17.03
N TYR A 16 4.74 -4.73 17.12
CA TYR A 16 5.48 -3.56 16.60
C TYR A 16 5.67 -3.57 15.08
N HIS A 17 5.25 -4.62 14.37
CA HIS A 17 5.23 -4.62 12.92
C HIS A 17 4.02 -3.82 12.40
N SER A 18 3.96 -2.53 12.76
CA SER A 18 3.05 -1.57 12.16
C SER A 18 3.36 -1.47 10.67
N ALA A 19 2.34 -1.72 9.83
CA ALA A 19 2.43 -1.51 8.39
C ALA A 19 2.73 -0.03 8.13
N MET A 20 3.97 0.26 7.77
CA MET A 20 4.37 1.61 7.38
C MET A 20 3.75 1.93 6.02
N ALA A 21 3.04 3.04 5.93
CA ALA A 21 2.58 3.60 4.66
C ALA A 21 3.77 3.80 3.71
N LYS A 22 3.59 3.47 2.43
CA LYS A 22 4.63 3.59 1.41
C LYS A 22 4.16 4.44 0.25
N THR A 23 5.12 5.09 -0.40
CA THR A 23 4.91 5.63 -1.75
C THR A 23 5.42 4.61 -2.75
N ILE A 24 4.53 4.16 -3.63
CA ILE A 24 4.78 3.09 -4.61
C ILE A 24 4.63 3.70 -5.99
N LEU A 25 5.71 3.76 -6.77
CA LEU A 25 5.66 4.13 -8.18
C LEU A 25 5.28 2.87 -8.98
N VAL A 26 4.23 2.97 -9.80
CA VAL A 26 3.83 1.93 -10.74
C VAL A 26 4.04 2.42 -12.16
N THR A 27 4.59 1.54 -13.00
CA THR A 27 5.04 1.88 -14.37
C THR A 27 4.19 1.23 -15.46
N ASN A 28 3.33 0.28 -15.09
CA ASN A 28 2.51 -0.48 -16.03
C ASN A 28 1.25 -1.07 -15.37
N ASN A 29 0.31 -1.56 -16.20
CA ASN A 29 -0.96 -2.13 -15.76
C ASN A 29 -0.80 -3.33 -14.81
N THR A 30 0.23 -4.16 -15.01
CA THR A 30 0.48 -5.33 -14.15
C THR A 30 0.88 -4.89 -12.74
N GLU A 31 1.81 -3.95 -12.63
CA GLU A 31 2.23 -3.36 -11.36
C GLU A 31 1.08 -2.64 -10.65
N LEU A 32 0.26 -1.90 -11.39
CA LEU A 32 -0.93 -1.26 -10.84
C LEU A 32 -1.90 -2.29 -10.25
N LYS A 33 -2.18 -3.37 -10.98
CA LYS A 33 -3.08 -4.44 -10.52
C LYS A 33 -2.54 -5.15 -9.27
N ILE A 34 -1.25 -5.47 -9.26
CA ILE A 34 -0.59 -6.09 -8.11
C ILE A 34 -0.62 -5.14 -6.91
N THR A 35 -0.34 -3.86 -7.12
CA THR A 35 -0.32 -2.86 -6.05
C THR A 35 -1.72 -2.64 -5.49
N ASN A 36 -2.74 -2.49 -6.33
CA ASN A 36 -4.12 -2.37 -5.90
C ASN A 36 -4.59 -3.56 -5.04
N LYS A 37 -4.13 -4.78 -5.32
CA LYS A 37 -4.46 -5.95 -4.49
C LYS A 37 -3.79 -5.94 -3.11
N ASN A 38 -2.58 -5.37 -3.02
CA ASN A 38 -1.72 -5.48 -1.84
C ASN A 38 -1.59 -4.18 -1.03
N ALA A 39 -2.13 -3.07 -1.54
CA ALA A 39 -2.04 -1.77 -0.89
C ALA A 39 -2.73 -1.79 0.48
N VAL A 40 -2.07 -1.19 1.46
CA VAL A 40 -2.53 -1.11 2.85
C VAL A 40 -2.94 0.33 3.19
N PRO A 41 -3.80 0.54 4.21
CA PRO A 41 -4.20 1.88 4.63
C PRO A 41 -3.00 2.83 4.81
N GLY A 42 -3.05 3.98 4.14
CA GLY A 42 -2.00 4.99 4.15
C GLY A 42 -1.07 4.97 2.92
N ASP A 43 -1.09 3.92 2.11
CA ASP A 43 -0.26 3.85 0.90
C ASP A 43 -0.63 4.93 -0.13
N THR A 44 0.39 5.42 -0.84
CA THR A 44 0.25 6.30 -2.00
C THR A 44 0.81 5.62 -3.25
N ILE A 45 -0.07 5.25 -4.16
CA ILE A 45 0.25 4.69 -5.46
C ILE A 45 0.40 5.85 -6.46
N THR A 46 1.60 6.01 -7.00
CA THR A 46 1.92 7.03 -7.99
C THR A 46 2.04 6.38 -9.36
N LEU A 47 1.24 6.81 -10.32
CA LEU A 47 1.30 6.36 -11.71
C LEU A 47 2.42 7.11 -12.42
N GLN A 48 3.38 6.39 -12.99
CA GLN A 48 4.45 6.98 -13.80
C GLN A 48 3.87 7.77 -14.97
N ASN A 49 4.51 8.89 -15.29
CA ASN A 49 4.17 9.68 -16.48
C ASN A 49 4.22 8.80 -17.74
N GLY A 50 3.20 8.91 -18.58
CA GLY A 50 3.10 8.12 -19.80
C GLY A 50 1.65 7.90 -20.22
N THR A 51 1.46 7.09 -21.24
CA THR A 51 0.12 6.74 -21.73
C THR A 51 -0.34 5.42 -21.13
N TRP A 52 -1.43 5.45 -20.37
CA TRP A 52 -2.08 4.28 -19.80
C TRP A 52 -3.20 3.81 -20.72
N LYS A 53 -2.87 2.97 -21.70
CA LYS A 53 -3.86 2.43 -22.65
C LYS A 53 -4.52 1.17 -22.10
N ASP A 54 -5.83 1.04 -22.32
CA ASP A 54 -6.63 -0.14 -21.95
C ASP A 54 -6.43 -0.53 -20.46
N CYS A 55 -6.37 0.50 -19.60
CA CYS A 55 -6.13 0.35 -18.17
C CYS A 55 -7.45 0.34 -17.41
N ASP A 56 -7.88 -0.84 -16.96
CA ASP A 56 -9.02 -0.98 -16.05
C ASP A 56 -8.57 -0.78 -14.61
N ILE A 57 -8.95 0.36 -14.02
CA ILE A 57 -8.67 0.67 -12.63
C ILE A 57 -9.82 0.16 -11.77
N GLU A 58 -9.74 -1.12 -11.39
CA GLU A 58 -10.62 -1.68 -10.36
C GLU A 58 -10.02 -1.39 -8.99
N LEU A 59 -10.69 -0.64 -8.10
CA LEU A 59 -10.18 -0.33 -6.77
C LEU A 59 -10.77 -1.28 -5.72
N PHE A 60 -10.00 -2.30 -5.33
CA PHE A 60 -10.42 -3.28 -4.30
C PHE A 60 -9.76 -3.06 -2.94
N CYS A 61 -8.76 -2.18 -2.87
CA CYS A 61 -8.05 -1.87 -1.65
C CYS A 61 -8.93 -1.10 -0.66
N ASN A 62 -8.85 -1.45 0.62
CA ASN A 62 -9.64 -0.82 1.68
C ASN A 62 -8.76 0.09 2.54
N GLY A 63 -8.88 1.40 2.31
CA GLY A 63 -8.33 2.42 3.21
C GLY A 63 -9.20 2.64 4.44
N THR A 64 -8.72 3.44 5.39
CA THR A 64 -9.52 3.94 6.52
C THR A 64 -9.67 5.45 6.41
N GLU A 65 -10.64 6.05 7.10
CA GLU A 65 -10.81 7.51 7.14
C GLU A 65 -9.52 8.23 7.55
N LYS A 66 -8.80 7.68 8.54
CA LYS A 66 -7.52 8.25 9.03
C LYS A 66 -6.35 7.99 8.09
N HIS A 67 -6.39 6.88 7.36
CA HIS A 67 -5.31 6.43 6.49
C HIS A 67 -5.89 5.93 5.16
N PRO A 68 -6.27 6.86 4.26
CA PRO A 68 -6.77 6.49 2.95
C PRO A 68 -5.66 5.87 2.10
N ILE A 69 -6.06 5.15 1.05
CA ILE A 69 -5.15 4.70 0.00
C ILE A 69 -5.32 5.66 -1.16
N VAL A 70 -4.23 6.26 -1.62
CA VAL A 70 -4.27 7.34 -2.61
C VAL A 70 -3.67 6.87 -3.92
N PHE A 71 -4.42 6.99 -5.01
CA PHE A 71 -3.90 6.84 -6.37
C PHE A 71 -3.74 8.23 -6.99
N LYS A 72 -2.56 8.53 -7.52
CA LYS A 72 -2.27 9.84 -8.14
C LYS A 72 -1.31 9.73 -9.32
N ALA A 73 -1.38 10.70 -10.22
CA ALA A 73 -0.37 10.89 -11.26
C ALA A 73 0.98 11.32 -10.62
N GLN A 74 2.10 10.91 -11.23
CA GLN A 74 3.43 11.42 -10.87
C GLN A 74 3.50 12.94 -11.11
N ASN A 75 3.01 13.39 -12.27
CA ASN A 75 2.79 14.80 -12.59
C ASN A 75 1.35 14.98 -13.10
N ALA A 76 0.68 16.05 -12.66
CA ALA A 76 -0.69 16.34 -13.09
C ALA A 76 -0.77 16.50 -14.62
N GLY A 77 -1.73 15.80 -15.23
CA GLY A 77 -1.94 15.82 -16.68
C GLY A 77 -1.01 14.94 -17.51
N MET A 78 -0.19 14.09 -16.87
CA MET A 78 0.80 13.25 -17.55
C MET A 78 0.49 11.74 -17.50
N VAL A 79 -0.74 11.35 -17.15
CA VAL A 79 -1.21 9.95 -17.08
C VAL A 79 -2.57 9.79 -17.74
#